data_AF-A0A519NW31-F1
#
_entry.id   AF-A0A519NW31-F1
#
_cell.length_a   1.000
_cell.length_b   1.000
_cell.length_c   1.000
_cell.angle_alpha   90.00
_cell.angle_beta   90.00
_cell.angle_gamma   90.00
#
_symmetry.space_group_name_H-M   'P 1'
#
loop_
_entity.id
_entity.type
_entity.pdbx_description
1 polymer ?
#
loop_
_entity_poly.entity_id
_entity_poly.type
_entity_poly.pdbx_seq_one_letter_code
_entity_poly.pdbx_strand_id
1 'polypeptide(L)'
;MTDHTHVRPWRHIERRKSRQIRVGSVLVGGDAPISVQSMTNTPTSDAAATLDQIRQLEEAGADIVRVSCPDEESTAAFRTIA
;
A
#
# COMPACT_ATOMS: atom_id res chain seq x y z
N MET A 1 11.36 8.95 -32.56
CA MET A 1 10.38 9.08 -31.45
C MET A 1 10.33 10.57 -31.10
N THR A 2 9.24 11.23 -31.44
CA THR A 2 9.08 12.68 -31.25
C THR A 2 9.05 12.98 -29.76
N ASP A 3 9.99 13.76 -29.27
CA ASP A 3 10.08 14.12 -27.86
C ASP A 3 8.83 14.92 -27.43
N HIS A 4 7.90 14.23 -26.76
CA HIS A 4 6.65 14.81 -26.27
C HIS A 4 6.86 15.84 -25.16
N THR A 5 8.07 15.90 -24.58
CA THR A 5 8.39 16.77 -23.45
C THR A 5 8.60 18.22 -23.86
N HIS A 6 8.92 18.51 -25.14
CA HIS A 6 9.03 19.88 -25.66
C HIS A 6 7.72 20.68 -25.53
N VAL A 7 6.56 20.03 -25.69
CA VAL A 7 5.25 20.70 -25.65
C VAL A 7 4.79 20.94 -24.21
N ARG A 8 5.17 20.07 -23.27
CA ARG A 8 4.77 20.12 -21.87
C ARG A 8 5.90 19.56 -20.99
N PRO A 9 6.91 20.38 -20.63
CA PRO A 9 8.08 19.91 -19.89
C PRO A 9 7.74 19.25 -18.54
N TRP A 10 6.60 19.62 -17.94
CA TRP A 10 6.09 19.02 -16.70
C TRP A 10 5.47 17.62 -16.86
N ARG A 11 5.38 17.07 -18.08
CA ARG A 11 4.96 15.67 -18.30
C ARG A 11 6.06 14.65 -18.07
N HIS A 12 7.32 15.08 -18.06
CA HIS A 12 8.44 14.22 -17.73
C HIS A 12 8.48 14.03 -16.21
N ILE A 13 8.16 12.82 -15.74
CA ILE A 13 8.20 12.49 -14.31
C ILE A 13 9.56 11.88 -14.01
N GLU A 14 10.45 12.70 -13.42
CA GLU A 14 11.70 12.20 -12.84
C GLU A 14 11.42 11.64 -11.45
N ARG A 15 11.57 10.33 -11.29
CA ARG A 15 11.39 9.71 -9.99
C ARG A 15 12.51 10.12 -9.03
N ARG A 16 12.15 10.59 -7.84
CA ARG A 16 13.13 10.93 -6.80
C ARG A 16 13.98 9.72 -6.41
N LYS A 17 15.31 9.88 -6.47
CA LYS A 17 16.25 8.89 -5.90
C LYS A 17 16.00 8.73 -4.41
N SER A 18 15.76 7.50 -3.98
CA SER A 18 15.44 7.17 -2.58
C SER A 18 16.12 5.87 -2.17
N ARG A 19 16.36 5.71 -0.87
CA ARG A 19 16.81 4.43 -0.30
C ARG A 19 15.70 3.40 -0.47
N GLN A 20 16.05 2.21 -0.96
CA GLN A 20 15.11 1.09 -1.02
C GLN A 20 14.95 0.45 0.36
N ILE A 21 13.71 0.13 0.74
CA ILE A 21 13.36 -0.60 1.96
C ILE A 21 12.48 -1.80 1.64
N ARG A 22 12.24 -2.65 2.64
CA ARG A 22 11.31 -3.78 2.56
C ARG A 22 10.15 -3.58 3.54
N VAL A 23 8.92 -3.77 3.07
CA VAL A 23 7.71 -3.90 3.88
C VAL A 23 7.20 -5.33 3.68
N GLY A 24 7.52 -6.23 4.61
CA GLY A 24 7.40 -7.66 4.36
C GLY A 24 8.26 -8.10 3.16
N SER A 25 7.62 -8.69 2.15
CA SER A 25 8.24 -9.06 0.86
C SER A 25 8.24 -7.94 -0.19
N VAL A 26 7.53 -6.82 0.04
CA VAL A 26 7.38 -5.72 -0.93
C VAL A 26 8.55 -4.76 -0.85
N LEU A 27 9.15 -4.44 -2.00
CA LEU A 27 10.23 -3.45 -2.12
C LEU A 27 9.64 -2.04 -2.33
N VAL A 28 10.07 -1.06 -1.53
CA VAL A 28 9.60 0.33 -1.65
C VAL A 28 10.79 1.28 -1.81
N GLY A 29 10.70 2.17 -2.80
CA GLY A 29 11.76 3.14 -3.12
C GLY A 29 12.85 2.56 -4.04
N GLY A 30 13.91 3.34 -4.26
CA GLY A 30 14.99 2.98 -5.20
C GLY A 30 14.47 2.80 -6.63
N ASP A 31 14.78 1.67 -7.24
CA ASP A 31 14.36 1.31 -8.61
C ASP A 31 13.16 0.34 -8.62
N ALA A 32 12.66 -0.08 -7.45
CA ALA A 32 11.47 -0.94 -7.36
C ALA A 32 10.22 -0.22 -7.92
N PRO A 33 9.23 -0.90 -8.53
CA PRO A 33 7.99 -0.26 -8.98
C PRO A 33 7.29 0.57 -7.89
N ILE A 34 6.40 1.48 -8.28
CA ILE A 34 5.56 2.19 -7.30
C ILE A 34 4.51 1.20 -6.79
N SER A 35 4.62 0.80 -5.52
CA SER A 35 3.67 -0.11 -4.89
C SER A 35 2.34 0.59 -4.57
N VAL A 36 1.23 -0.10 -4.78
CA VAL A 36 -0.12 0.35 -4.45
C VAL A 36 -0.42 -0.02 -3.00
N GLN A 37 -0.85 0.97 -2.21
CA GLN A 37 -1.27 0.77 -0.82
C GLN A 37 -2.74 1.16 -0.67
N SER A 38 -3.49 0.39 0.10
CA SER A 38 -4.84 0.74 0.54
C SER A 38 -4.98 0.67 2.06
N MET A 39 -6.17 0.97 2.59
CA MET A 39 -6.49 0.87 4.01
C MET A 39 -7.88 0.24 4.18
N THR A 40 -8.02 -0.64 5.17
CA THR A 40 -9.34 -1.14 5.57
C THR A 40 -10.17 -0.03 6.21
N ASN A 41 -11.50 -0.17 6.15
CA ASN A 41 -12.46 0.70 6.80
C ASN A 41 -13.44 -0.04 7.73
N THR A 42 -13.23 -1.35 7.92
CA THR A 42 -13.92 -2.15 8.93
C THR A 42 -13.41 -1.81 10.34
N PRO A 43 -14.23 -2.01 11.39
CA PRO A 43 -13.74 -2.01 12.76
C PRO A 43 -12.70 -3.11 12.94
N THR A 44 -11.47 -2.77 13.33
CA THR A 44 -10.37 -3.74 13.43
C THR A 44 -10.64 -4.85 14.44
N SER A 45 -11.42 -4.59 15.49
CA SER A 45 -11.86 -5.60 16.44
C SER A 45 -12.70 -6.71 15.80
N ASP A 46 -13.38 -6.43 14.67
CA ASP A 46 -13.97 -7.44 13.81
C ASP A 46 -12.93 -8.01 12.84
N ALA A 47 -12.20 -9.01 13.33
CA ALA A 47 -11.14 -9.66 12.57
C ALA A 47 -11.66 -10.34 11.29
N ALA A 48 -12.88 -10.90 11.30
CA ALA A 48 -13.43 -11.59 10.14
C ALA A 48 -13.75 -10.60 9.02
N ALA A 49 -14.47 -9.51 9.33
CA ALA A 49 -14.76 -8.47 8.35
C ALA A 49 -13.48 -7.83 7.81
N THR A 50 -12.48 -7.61 8.67
CA THR A 50 -11.20 -7.01 8.28
C THR A 50 -10.41 -7.94 7.35
N LEU A 51 -10.35 -9.25 7.63
CA LEU A 51 -9.72 -10.23 6.76
C LEU A 51 -10.41 -10.34 5.40
N ASP A 52 -11.74 -10.32 5.36
CA ASP A 52 -12.48 -10.36 4.10
C ASP A 52 -12.24 -9.12 3.25
N GLN A 53 -12.16 -7.94 3.87
CA GLN A 53 -11.80 -6.73 3.15
C GLN A 53 -10.34 -6.75 2.67
N ILE A 54 -9.39 -7.27 3.46
CA ILE A 54 -7.99 -7.43 3.04
C ILE A 54 -7.91 -8.28 1.76
N ARG A 55 -8.64 -9.39 1.70
CA ARG A 55 -8.71 -10.25 0.51
C ARG A 55 -9.25 -9.52 -0.72
N GLN A 56 -10.30 -8.71 -0.54
CA GLN A 56 -10.84 -7.89 -1.63
C GLN A 56 -9.85 -6.85 -2.14
N LEU A 57 -9.07 -6.23 -1.23
CA LEU A 57 -8.02 -5.28 -1.60
C LEU A 57 -6.86 -5.96 -2.32
N GLU A 58 -6.46 -7.14 -1.88
CA GLU A 58 -5.46 -7.99 -2.56
C GLU A 58 -5.93 -8.33 -3.98
N GLU A 59 -7.17 -8.80 -4.15
CA GLU A 59 -7.75 -9.13 -5.46
C GLU A 59 -7.85 -7.89 -6.38
N ALA A 60 -8.08 -6.71 -5.81
CA ALA A 60 -8.04 -5.44 -6.54
C ALA A 60 -6.63 -4.97 -6.91
N GLY A 61 -5.58 -5.63 -6.41
CA GLY A 61 -4.17 -5.34 -6.73
C GLY A 61 -3.44 -4.45 -5.72
N ALA A 62 -3.87 -4.40 -4.46
CA ALA A 62 -3.10 -3.73 -3.41
C ALA A 62 -1.87 -4.57 -3.02
N ASP A 63 -0.68 -3.97 -3.10
CA ASP A 63 0.57 -4.60 -2.64
C ASP A 63 0.70 -4.57 -1.11
N ILE A 64 0.14 -3.54 -0.48
CA ILE A 64 0.22 -3.29 0.97
C ILE A 64 -1.15 -2.86 1.48
N VAL A 65 -1.64 -3.49 2.55
CA VAL A 65 -2.88 -3.08 3.23
C VAL A 65 -2.55 -2.53 4.61
N ARG A 66 -3.08 -1.35 4.91
CA ARG A 66 -3.01 -0.73 6.24
C ARG A 66 -4.28 -1.01 7.02
N VAL A 67 -4.14 -1.33 8.31
CA VAL A 67 -5.26 -1.54 9.24
C VAL A 67 -5.05 -0.62 10.45
N SER A 68 -6.13 -0.07 11.01
CA SER A 68 -6.05 0.89 12.12
C SER A 68 -5.95 0.17 13.48
N CYS A 69 -5.11 0.67 14.40
CA CYS A 69 -5.05 0.19 15.80
C CYS A 69 -5.31 1.35 16.78
N PRO A 70 -6.54 1.88 16.86
CA PRO A 70 -6.82 3.03 17.73
C PRO A 70 -6.90 2.68 19.22
N ASP A 71 -7.21 1.43 19.56
CA ASP A 71 -7.46 0.98 20.93
C ASP A 71 -6.89 -0.43 21.21
N GLU A 72 -7.01 -0.87 22.46
CA GLU A 72 -6.50 -2.17 22.92
C GLU A 72 -7.21 -3.34 22.22
N GLU A 73 -8.51 -3.24 22.00
CA GLU A 73 -9.30 -4.30 21.35
C GLU A 73 -8.87 -4.48 19.89
N SER A 74 -8.71 -3.38 19.16
CA SER A 74 -8.18 -3.36 17.79
C SER A 74 -6.80 -4.00 17.73
N THR A 75 -5.93 -3.70 18.70
CA THR A 75 -4.57 -4.26 18.77
C THR A 75 -4.59 -5.74 19.16
N ALA A 76 -5.50 -6.17 20.02
CA ALA A 76 -5.66 -7.57 20.41
C ALA A 76 -6.12 -8.43 19.22
N ALA A 77 -7.03 -7.91 18.39
CA ALA A 77 -7.54 -8.59 17.20
C ALA A 77 -6.44 -8.85 16.13
N PHE A 78 -5.36 -8.06 16.14
CA PHE A 78 -4.27 -8.20 15.18
C PHE A 78 -3.60 -9.58 15.20
N ARG A 79 -3.57 -10.28 16.35
CA ARG A 79 -3.06 -11.66 16.42
C ARG A 79 -3.79 -12.63 15.49
N THR A 80 -5.06 -12.34 15.18
CA THR A 80 -5.88 -13.13 14.25
C THR A 80 -5.70 -12.66 12.81
N ILE A 81 -5.36 -11.39 12.61
CA ILE A 81 -5.21 -10.76 11.29
C ILE A 81 -3.81 -11.00 10.70
N ALA A 82 -2.75 -10.94 11.52
CA ALA A 82 -1.34 -11.00 11.12
C ALA A 82 -0.43 -11.67 12.17
#